data_AF-A0A550GID9-F1
#
_entry.id   AF-A0A550GID9-F1
#
_cell.length_a   1.000
_cell.length_b   1.000
_cell.length_c   1.000
_cell.angle_alpha   90.00
_cell.angle_beta   90.00
_cell.angle_gamma   90.00
#
_symmetry.space_group_name_H-M   'P 1'
#
loop_
_entity.id
_entity.type
_entity.pdbx_description
1 polymer ?
#
loop_
_entity_poly.entity_id
_entity_poly.type
_entity_poly.pdbx_seq_one_letter_code
_entity_poly.pdbx_strand_id
1 'polypeptide(L)'
;MDFVKDLSPFRSLIMKKGGLKISIKDEAELLIAVRNYCCKEREKWDDGTDITALDTESNEKILLRIVESKSESGFIGIDAVRKMLKAMEREEYDKGVLFGNRFTDAAKQELLQNDIQRISEQYMPRYKPERLYLRIGSYVNKLCKVKCGKIPQKESDCKGHCRVRIISDNATYHFEQGWITLMKKDLKELLSLDN
;
A
#
# COMPACT_ATOMS: atom_id res chain seq x y z
N MET A 1 17.97 -41.97 -11.22
CA MET A 1 17.14 -43.07 -10.72
C MET A 1 17.44 -43.26 -9.24
N ASP A 2 16.61 -43.02 -8.24
CA ASP A 2 15.30 -42.37 -8.03
C ASP A 2 15.28 -42.15 -6.50
N PHE A 3 15.20 -40.92 -6.01
CA PHE A 3 13.99 -40.21 -5.54
C PHE A 3 13.00 -41.00 -4.66
N VAL A 4 12.54 -40.30 -3.63
CA VAL A 4 11.36 -40.53 -2.77
C VAL A 4 11.59 -41.29 -1.46
N LYS A 5 11.91 -40.53 -0.40
CA LYS A 5 11.32 -40.78 0.92
C LYS A 5 10.41 -39.61 1.27
N ASP A 6 9.15 -39.83 0.94
CA ASP A 6 7.96 -39.52 1.73
C ASP A 6 7.93 -38.15 2.43
N LEU A 7 7.43 -37.15 1.70
CA LEU A 7 6.91 -35.90 2.26
C LEU A 7 5.38 -35.94 2.19
N SER A 8 4.74 -36.59 3.17
CA SER A 8 3.40 -36.19 3.61
C SER A 8 3.18 -36.61 5.08
N PRO A 9 2.88 -35.62 5.95
CA PRO A 9 1.48 -35.28 6.15
C PRO A 9 1.29 -33.76 6.23
N PHE A 10 1.35 -33.07 5.09
CA PHE A 10 0.79 -31.72 4.95
C PHE A 10 -0.13 -31.64 3.72
N ARG A 11 -0.85 -32.72 3.44
CA ARG A 11 -2.09 -32.67 2.64
C ARG A 11 -3.25 -32.31 3.55
N SER A 12 -3.41 -31.02 3.82
CA SER A 12 -4.72 -30.36 3.99
C SER A 12 -4.49 -28.89 4.34
N LEU A 13 -4.10 -28.10 3.35
CA LEU A 13 -4.57 -26.72 3.33
C LEU A 13 -5.32 -26.56 2.01
N ILE A 14 -6.61 -26.89 2.08
CA ILE A 14 -7.60 -26.53 1.08
C ILE A 14 -7.38 -25.04 0.78
N MET A 15 -6.85 -24.75 -0.41
CA MET A 15 -6.86 -23.41 -0.99
C MET A 15 -8.33 -23.01 -1.15
N LYS A 16 -8.91 -22.44 -0.09
CA LYS A 16 -10.15 -21.69 -0.22
C LYS A 16 -9.84 -20.52 -1.14
N LYS A 17 -10.52 -20.50 -2.29
CA LYS A 17 -10.69 -19.33 -3.17
C LYS A 17 -11.28 -18.18 -2.33
N GLY A 18 -10.42 -17.45 -1.65
CA GLY A 18 -10.71 -16.18 -1.00
C GLY A 18 -9.57 -15.26 -1.38
N GLY A 19 -9.72 -14.53 -2.48
CA GLY A 19 -8.80 -13.44 -2.79
C GLY A 19 -8.75 -12.50 -1.58
N LEU A 20 -7.55 -12.26 -1.05
CA LEU A 20 -7.36 -11.44 0.13
C LEU A 20 -7.91 -10.03 -0.14
N LYS A 21 -8.96 -9.61 0.57
CA LYS A 21 -9.53 -8.27 0.44
C LYS A 21 -8.63 -7.28 1.20
N ILE A 22 -7.76 -6.57 0.49
CA ILE A 22 -6.99 -5.44 1.04
C ILE A 22 -7.98 -4.30 1.34
N SER A 23 -7.93 -3.74 2.54
CA SER A 23 -8.80 -2.60 2.88
C SER A 23 -8.35 -1.34 2.14
N ILE A 24 -9.25 -0.38 1.94
CA ILE A 24 -8.90 0.88 1.27
C ILE A 24 -7.85 1.67 2.04
N LYS A 25 -7.91 1.63 3.37
CA LYS A 25 -6.89 2.22 4.23
C LYS A 25 -5.52 1.58 4.02
N ASP A 26 -5.47 0.24 3.94
CA ASP A 26 -4.21 -0.47 3.64
C ASP A 26 -3.67 -0.10 2.26
N GLU A 27 -4.56 0.07 1.27
CA GLU A 27 -4.13 0.48 -0.07
C GLU A 27 -3.60 1.92 -0.08
N ALA A 28 -4.13 2.82 0.76
CA ALA A 28 -3.57 4.15 0.93
C ALA A 28 -2.15 4.12 1.50
N GLU A 29 -1.90 3.31 2.54
CA GLU A 29 -0.55 3.13 3.09
C GLU A 29 0.40 2.50 2.05
N LEU A 30 -0.08 1.52 1.29
CA LEU A 30 0.70 0.93 0.19
C LEU A 30 1.03 1.96 -0.89
N LEU A 31 0.09 2.83 -1.27
CA LEU A 31 0.33 3.87 -2.26
C LEU A 31 1.41 4.84 -1.77
N ILE A 32 1.28 5.34 -0.53
CA ILE A 32 2.26 6.23 0.11
C ILE A 32 3.64 5.58 0.10
N ALA A 33 3.72 4.31 0.52
CA ALA A 33 4.97 3.58 0.58
C ALA A 33 5.57 3.39 -0.81
N VAL A 34 4.81 2.88 -1.79
CA VAL A 34 5.33 2.55 -3.13
C VAL A 34 5.72 3.78 -3.93
N ARG A 35 5.00 4.90 -3.76
CA ARG A 35 5.33 6.18 -4.41
C ARG A 35 6.35 7.01 -3.64
N ASN A 36 6.89 6.49 -2.54
CA ASN A 36 7.88 7.18 -1.71
C ASN A 36 7.40 8.57 -1.24
N TYR A 37 6.13 8.66 -0.86
CA TYR A 37 5.56 9.88 -0.31
C TYR A 37 6.00 10.05 1.15
N CYS A 38 6.44 11.26 1.49
CA CYS A 38 6.76 11.66 2.85
C CYS A 38 5.50 12.22 3.52
N CYS A 39 4.85 11.40 4.36
CA CYS A 39 3.69 11.81 5.15
C CYS A 39 4.09 12.94 6.12
N LYS A 40 3.39 14.07 6.05
CA LYS A 40 3.60 15.23 6.92
C LYS A 40 2.56 15.32 8.01
N GLU A 41 1.30 15.13 7.64
CA GLU A 41 0.17 15.32 8.54
C GLU A 41 -0.95 14.32 8.22
N ARG A 42 -1.72 13.99 9.26
CA ARG A 42 -2.92 13.18 9.15
C ARG A 42 -4.03 13.83 9.98
N GLU A 43 -5.09 14.26 9.31
CA GLU A 43 -6.25 14.85 9.94
C GLU A 43 -7.44 13.90 9.81
N LYS A 44 -7.97 13.45 10.95
CA LYS A 44 -9.16 12.61 10.98
C LYS A 44 -10.39 13.49 11.14
N TRP A 45 -11.42 13.22 10.35
CA TRP A 45 -12.71 13.89 10.44
C TRP A 45 -13.83 12.86 10.40
N ASP A 46 -15.08 13.31 10.57
CA ASP A 46 -16.21 12.42 10.84
C ASP A 46 -16.36 11.29 9.82
N ASP A 47 -16.21 11.57 8.53
CA ASP A 47 -16.43 10.58 7.46
C ASP A 47 -15.13 10.20 6.72
N GLY A 48 -13.97 10.46 7.32
CA GLY A 48 -12.72 10.14 6.64
C GLY A 48 -11.43 10.57 7.32
N THR A 49 -10.36 10.49 6.54
CA THR A 49 -9.01 10.91 6.93
C THR A 49 -8.34 11.58 5.76
N ASP A 50 -7.79 12.76 6.00
CA ASP A 50 -6.94 13.47 5.08
C ASP A 50 -5.48 13.25 5.47
N ILE A 51 -4.64 13.02 4.47
CA ILE A 51 -3.22 12.80 4.62
C ILE A 51 -2.51 13.78 3.70
N THR A 52 -1.73 14.68 4.31
CA THR A 52 -0.83 15.58 3.61
C THR A 52 0.50 14.86 3.43
N ALA A 53 0.96 14.75 2.19
CA ALA A 53 2.25 14.17 1.89
C ALA A 53 3.03 14.99 0.86
N LEU A 54 4.35 14.83 0.84
CA LEU A 54 5.21 15.34 -0.22
C LEU A 54 5.71 14.18 -1.07
N ASP A 55 5.66 14.33 -2.39
CA ASP A 55 6.43 13.48 -3.29
C ASP A 55 7.91 13.78 -3.08
N THR A 56 8.70 12.77 -2.75
CA THR A 56 10.13 12.98 -2.47
C THR A 56 10.96 13.16 -3.74
N GLU A 57 10.43 12.81 -4.92
CA GLU A 57 11.11 12.97 -6.20
C GLU A 57 10.81 14.35 -6.82
N SER A 58 9.55 14.79 -6.80
CA SER A 58 9.11 16.04 -7.43
C SER A 58 8.89 17.20 -6.46
N ASN A 59 8.89 16.95 -5.15
CA ASN A 59 8.52 17.90 -4.10
C ASN A 59 7.09 18.44 -4.22
N GLU A 60 6.21 17.76 -4.96
CA GLU A 60 4.80 18.10 -5.08
C GLU A 60 4.04 17.80 -3.78
N LYS A 61 3.16 18.72 -3.36
CA LYS A 61 2.27 18.59 -2.23
C LYS A 61 1.02 17.80 -2.64
N ILE A 62 0.80 16.67 -1.97
CA ILE A 62 -0.25 15.71 -2.31
C ILE A 62 -1.27 15.63 -1.18
N LEU A 63 -2.55 15.72 -1.54
CA LEU A 63 -3.67 15.40 -0.66
C LEU A 63 -4.16 13.99 -0.97
N LEU A 64 -3.98 13.07 -0.02
CA LEU A 64 -4.66 11.77 -0.05
C LEU A 64 -5.85 11.82 0.90
N ARG A 65 -7.07 11.65 0.38
CA ARG A 65 -8.30 11.64 1.17
C ARG A 65 -8.91 10.25 1.17
N ILE A 66 -9.14 9.68 2.34
CA ILE A 66 -9.82 8.41 2.55
C ILE A 66 -11.21 8.69 3.08
N VAL A 67 -12.23 8.32 2.31
CA VAL A 67 -13.63 8.51 2.72
C VAL A 67 -14.21 7.17 3.18
N GLU A 68 -14.60 7.11 4.44
CA GLU A 68 -15.31 6.00 5.07
C GLU A 68 -16.81 6.31 4.96
N SER A 69 -17.42 5.96 3.81
CA SER A 69 -18.82 6.30 3.54
C SER A 69 -19.76 5.73 4.62
N LYS A 70 -20.43 6.63 5.36
CA LYS A 70 -21.49 6.28 6.33
C LYS A 70 -22.88 6.11 5.69
N SER A 71 -23.04 6.45 4.41
CA SER A 71 -24.32 6.33 3.72
C SER A 71 -24.74 4.86 3.61
N GLU A 72 -26.05 4.58 3.72
CA GLU A 72 -26.60 3.23 3.52
C GLU A 72 -26.25 2.65 2.15
N SER A 73 -26.09 3.52 1.14
CA SER A 73 -25.69 3.10 -0.21
C SER A 73 -24.18 2.80 -0.32
N GLY A 74 -23.36 3.33 0.60
CA GLY A 74 -21.90 3.19 0.58
C GLY A 74 -21.21 3.93 -0.57
N PHE A 75 -21.94 4.76 -1.33
CA PHE A 75 -21.40 5.51 -2.47
C PHE A 75 -20.91 6.89 -2.06
N ILE A 76 -19.76 7.25 -2.60
CA ILE A 76 -19.21 8.61 -2.55
C ILE A 76 -19.80 9.42 -3.69
N GLY A 77 -20.51 10.48 -3.33
CA GLY A 77 -21.11 11.43 -4.25
C GLY A 77 -20.16 12.56 -4.66
N ILE A 78 -20.63 13.39 -5.60
CA ILE A 78 -19.89 14.53 -6.16
C ILE A 78 -19.49 15.57 -5.09
N ASP A 79 -20.27 15.72 -4.02
CA ASP A 79 -19.98 16.69 -2.97
C ASP A 79 -18.69 16.40 -2.21
N ALA A 80 -18.32 15.12 -2.05
CA ALA A 80 -17.05 14.74 -1.46
C ALA A 80 -15.86 15.18 -2.33
N VAL A 81 -16.01 15.09 -3.66
CA VAL A 81 -15.00 15.52 -4.63
C VAL A 81 -14.89 17.05 -4.60
N ARG A 82 -16.00 17.77 -4.60
CA ARG A 82 -16.01 19.25 -4.49
C ARG A 82 -15.39 19.75 -3.19
N LYS A 83 -15.66 19.08 -2.06
CA LYS A 83 -15.00 19.39 -0.78
C LYS A 83 -13.49 19.13 -0.85
N MET A 84 -13.04 18.16 -1.62
CA MET A 84 -11.61 17.88 -1.81
C MET A 84 -10.97 18.96 -2.67
N LEU A 85 -11.59 19.33 -3.79
CA LEU A 85 -11.12 20.42 -4.66
C LEU A 85 -10.94 21.73 -3.90
N LYS A 86 -11.94 22.13 -3.09
CA LYS A 86 -11.83 23.33 -2.25
C LYS A 86 -10.66 23.28 -1.26
N ALA A 87 -10.38 22.10 -0.69
CA ALA A 87 -9.24 21.93 0.20
C ALA A 87 -7.92 21.97 -0.59
N MET A 88 -7.89 21.36 -1.78
CA MET A 88 -6.73 21.40 -2.67
C MET A 88 -6.36 22.83 -3.07
N GLU A 89 -7.35 23.64 -3.47
CA GLU A 89 -7.15 25.03 -3.84
C GLU A 89 -6.70 25.89 -2.66
N ARG A 90 -7.41 25.81 -1.53
CA ARG A 90 -7.13 26.66 -0.35
C ARG A 90 -5.74 26.44 0.23
N GLU A 91 -5.28 25.19 0.23
CA GLU A 91 -4.01 24.80 0.84
C GLU A 91 -2.92 24.55 -0.22
N GLU A 92 -3.17 24.92 -1.49
CA GLU A 92 -2.20 24.84 -2.59
C GLU A 92 -1.60 23.43 -2.78
N TYR A 93 -2.46 22.41 -2.89
CA TYR A 93 -2.03 21.06 -3.24
C TYR A 93 -1.89 20.89 -4.75
N ASP A 94 -0.77 20.31 -5.18
CA ASP A 94 -0.49 20.02 -6.60
C ASP A 94 -1.29 18.82 -7.12
N LYS A 95 -1.51 17.81 -6.26
CA LYS A 95 -2.11 16.53 -6.64
C LYS A 95 -3.09 16.00 -5.61
N GLY A 96 -4.12 15.32 -6.11
CA GLY A 96 -5.16 14.70 -5.31
C GLY A 96 -5.29 13.21 -5.55
N VAL A 97 -5.45 12.43 -4.47
CA VAL A 97 -5.89 11.03 -4.53
C VAL A 97 -7.09 10.81 -3.62
N LEU A 98 -8.23 10.38 -4.19
CA LEU A 98 -9.44 10.07 -3.45
C LEU A 98 -9.67 8.55 -3.35
N PHE A 99 -9.67 8.07 -2.12
CA PHE A 99 -9.87 6.68 -1.76
C PHE A 99 -11.29 6.46 -1.25
N GLY A 100 -11.94 5.39 -1.74
CA GLY A 100 -13.29 5.08 -1.31
C GLY A 100 -13.90 3.82 -1.92
N ASN A 101 -14.86 3.20 -1.21
CA ASN A 101 -15.38 1.90 -1.60
C ASN A 101 -16.03 1.93 -2.98
N ARG A 102 -16.93 2.89 -3.19
CA ARG A 102 -17.70 3.07 -4.42
C ARG A 102 -17.92 4.55 -4.69
N PHE A 103 -18.09 4.88 -5.96
CA PHE A 103 -18.27 6.25 -6.44
C PHE A 103 -19.50 6.30 -7.35
N THR A 104 -20.32 7.35 -7.23
CA THR A 104 -21.37 7.62 -8.20
C THR A 104 -20.75 8.03 -9.55
N ASP A 105 -21.46 7.87 -10.66
CA ASP A 105 -20.90 8.24 -11.96
C ASP A 105 -20.61 9.73 -12.07
N ALA A 106 -21.42 10.59 -11.45
CA ALA A 106 -21.13 12.01 -11.33
C ALA A 106 -19.80 12.27 -10.61
N ALA A 107 -19.53 11.58 -9.49
CA ALA A 107 -18.26 11.70 -8.79
C ALA A 107 -17.08 11.19 -9.64
N LYS A 108 -17.26 10.10 -10.39
CA LYS A 108 -16.22 9.57 -11.29
C LYS A 108 -15.85 10.57 -12.39
N GLN A 109 -16.85 11.23 -12.99
CA GLN A 109 -16.63 12.24 -14.01
C GLN A 109 -15.94 13.48 -13.44
N GLU A 110 -16.38 13.95 -12.28
CA GLU A 110 -15.76 15.10 -11.59
C GLU A 110 -14.29 14.84 -11.27
N LEU A 111 -13.95 13.64 -10.75
CA LEU A 111 -12.57 13.25 -10.48
C LEU A 111 -11.70 13.26 -11.74
N LEU A 112 -12.22 12.71 -12.83
CA LEU A 112 -11.51 12.65 -14.11
C LEU A 112 -11.28 14.05 -14.71
N GLN A 113 -12.28 14.93 -14.66
CA GLN A 113 -12.19 16.29 -15.20
C GLN A 113 -11.18 17.17 -14.46
N ASN A 114 -10.92 16.88 -13.19
CA ASN A 114 -10.00 17.65 -12.34
C ASN A 114 -8.68 16.92 -12.05
N ASP A 115 -8.35 15.87 -12.83
CA ASP A 115 -7.13 15.05 -12.68
C ASP A 115 -6.89 14.53 -11.24
N ILE A 116 -7.96 14.23 -10.50
CA ILE A 116 -7.87 13.62 -9.18
C ILE A 116 -7.87 12.11 -9.36
N GLN A 117 -6.81 11.46 -8.87
CA GLN A 117 -6.70 10.02 -8.95
C GLN A 117 -7.74 9.35 -8.04
N ARG A 118 -8.56 8.47 -8.62
CA ARG A 118 -9.51 7.64 -7.89
C ARG A 118 -8.90 6.30 -7.51
N ILE A 119 -9.12 5.83 -6.28
CA ILE A 119 -8.83 4.44 -5.87
C ILE A 119 -10.05 3.84 -5.17
N SER A 120 -10.48 2.66 -5.63
CA SER A 120 -11.66 1.96 -5.10
C SER A 120 -11.50 0.44 -5.14
N GLU A 121 -12.44 -0.30 -4.53
CA GLU A 121 -12.46 -1.77 -4.59
C GLU A 121 -12.41 -2.32 -6.03
N GLN A 122 -13.02 -1.60 -6.98
CA GLN A 122 -13.08 -1.98 -8.39
C GLN A 122 -11.95 -1.38 -9.22
N TYR A 123 -11.23 -0.39 -8.68
CA TYR A 123 -10.19 0.33 -9.39
C TYR A 123 -8.99 0.55 -8.47
N MET A 124 -8.18 -0.50 -8.37
CA MET A 124 -6.94 -0.50 -7.60
C MET A 124 -5.76 -0.14 -8.51
N PRO A 125 -4.76 0.60 -8.01
CA PRO A 125 -3.57 0.91 -8.78
C PRO A 125 -2.81 -0.38 -9.11
N ARG A 126 -2.31 -0.47 -10.34
CA ARG A 126 -1.38 -1.53 -10.76
C ARG A 126 0.03 -1.11 -10.36
N TYR A 127 0.68 -1.93 -9.55
CA TYR A 127 2.09 -1.72 -9.22
C TYR A 127 2.97 -2.56 -10.14
N LYS A 128 4.03 -1.93 -10.65
CA LYS A 128 5.11 -2.65 -11.34
C LYS A 128 5.84 -3.53 -10.31
N PRO A 129 5.98 -4.85 -10.53
CA PRO A 129 6.66 -5.75 -9.60
C PRO A 129 8.04 -5.23 -9.17
N GLU A 130 8.80 -4.66 -10.11
CA GLU A 130 10.15 -4.15 -9.89
C GLU A 130 10.14 -2.97 -8.91
N ARG A 131 9.19 -2.04 -9.04
CA ARG A 131 9.05 -0.91 -8.10
C ARG A 131 8.67 -1.40 -6.71
N LEU A 132 7.78 -2.38 -6.62
CA LEU A 132 7.36 -2.95 -5.34
C LEU A 132 8.53 -3.68 -4.66
N TYR A 133 9.30 -4.47 -5.41
CA TYR A 133 10.48 -5.19 -4.91
C TYR A 133 11.56 -4.22 -4.41
N LEU A 134 11.90 -3.20 -5.20
CA LEU A 134 12.85 -2.16 -4.80
C LEU A 134 12.40 -1.46 -3.51
N ARG A 135 11.10 -1.19 -3.38
CA ARG A 135 10.58 -0.53 -2.17
C ARG A 135 10.66 -1.44 -0.95
N ILE A 136 10.32 -2.72 -1.08
CA ILE A 136 10.52 -3.71 -0.03
C ILE A 136 11.98 -3.74 0.42
N GLY A 137 12.94 -3.82 -0.51
CA GLY A 137 14.37 -3.79 -0.20
C GLY A 137 14.80 -2.52 0.55
N SER A 138 14.27 -1.35 0.17
CA SER A 138 14.52 -0.10 0.90
C SER A 138 14.04 -0.16 2.35
N TYR A 139 12.86 -0.72 2.62
CA TYR A 139 12.33 -0.88 3.98
C TYR A 139 13.12 -1.92 4.78
N VAL A 140 13.50 -3.05 4.17
CA VAL A 140 14.39 -4.04 4.79
C VAL A 140 15.70 -3.37 5.22
N ASN A 141 16.33 -2.59 4.33
CA ASN A 141 17.57 -1.89 4.62
C ASN A 141 17.43 -0.88 5.77
N LYS A 142 16.33 -0.09 5.76
CA LYS A 142 16.01 0.84 6.85
C LYS A 142 15.86 0.12 8.18
N LEU A 143 15.04 -0.93 8.23
CA LEU A 143 14.75 -1.70 9.44
C LEU A 143 16.00 -2.42 9.96
N CYS A 144 16.83 -2.99 9.09
CA CYS A 144 18.11 -3.58 9.47
C CYS A 144 19.07 -2.55 10.08
N LYS A 145 19.19 -1.35 9.48
CA LYS A 145 19.98 -0.26 10.06
C LYS A 145 19.46 0.14 11.44
N VAL A 146 18.16 0.34 11.59
CA VAL A 146 17.54 0.76 12.86
C VAL A 146 17.67 -0.31 13.94
N LYS A 147 17.35 -1.58 13.62
CA LYS A 147 17.27 -2.67 14.61
C LYS A 147 18.59 -3.37 14.87
N CYS A 148 19.51 -3.34 13.91
CA CYS A 148 20.77 -4.10 13.97
C CYS A 148 22.02 -3.23 13.78
N GLY A 149 21.87 -1.94 13.48
CA GLY A 149 22.99 -1.00 13.26
C GLY A 149 23.67 -1.12 11.90
N LYS A 150 23.35 -2.13 11.08
CA LYS A 150 23.96 -2.38 9.77
C LYS A 150 23.01 -3.06 8.80
N ILE A 151 23.27 -2.91 7.50
CA ILE A 151 22.66 -3.73 6.46
C ILE A 151 23.47 -5.03 6.34
N PRO A 152 22.85 -6.23 6.50
CA PRO A 152 23.56 -7.49 6.36
C PRO A 152 24.07 -7.68 4.92
N GLN A 153 25.30 -8.15 4.76
CA GLN A 153 25.90 -8.49 3.46
C GLN A 153 25.83 -9.99 3.19
N LYS A 154 25.77 -10.80 4.25
CA LYS A 154 25.65 -12.26 4.18
C LYS A 154 24.68 -12.76 5.24
N GLU A 155 24.16 -13.96 5.06
CA GLU A 155 23.21 -14.59 5.98
C GLU A 155 23.71 -14.62 7.43
N SER A 156 25.00 -14.89 7.65
CA SER A 156 25.62 -14.94 8.98
C SER A 156 25.68 -13.58 9.70
N ASP A 157 25.39 -12.46 9.02
CA ASP A 157 25.24 -11.15 9.66
C ASP A 157 23.95 -11.02 10.47
N CYS A 158 22.95 -11.87 10.21
CA CYS A 158 21.66 -11.86 10.88
C CYS A 158 21.66 -12.77 12.11
N LYS A 159 21.17 -12.27 13.25
CA LYS A 159 20.94 -13.06 14.46
C LYS A 159 19.75 -14.01 14.25
N GLY A 160 20.00 -15.17 13.65
CA GLY A 160 19.03 -16.28 13.55
C GLY A 160 17.60 -15.85 13.18
N HIS A 161 16.63 -16.14 14.05
CA HIS A 161 15.20 -15.89 13.85
C HIS A 161 14.85 -14.38 13.75
N CYS A 162 15.17 -13.76 12.61
CA CYS A 162 14.89 -12.35 12.33
C CYS A 162 13.65 -12.19 11.45
N ARG A 163 12.63 -11.49 11.95
CA ARG A 163 11.38 -11.29 11.20
C ARG A 163 11.58 -10.50 9.91
N VAL A 164 12.42 -9.47 9.93
CA VAL A 164 12.74 -8.65 8.74
C VAL A 164 13.37 -9.52 7.65
N ARG A 165 14.28 -10.41 8.04
CA ARG A 165 14.91 -11.37 7.12
C ARG A 165 13.88 -12.32 6.50
N ILE A 166 13.03 -12.94 7.32
CA ILE A 166 11.98 -13.85 6.82
C ILE A 166 11.10 -13.17 5.78
N ILE A 167 10.70 -11.91 6.02
CA ILE A 167 9.88 -11.16 5.05
C ILE A 167 10.69 -10.84 3.78
N SER A 168 11.97 -10.48 3.91
CA SER A 168 12.85 -10.24 2.76
C SER A 168 13.03 -11.46 1.87
N ASP A 169 13.24 -12.63 2.48
CA ASP A 169 13.42 -13.90 1.77
C ASP A 169 12.12 -14.29 1.05
N ASN A 170 10.96 -14.14 1.72
CA ASN A 170 9.64 -14.33 1.12
C ASN A 170 9.39 -13.37 -0.06
N ALA A 171 9.70 -12.08 0.11
CA ALA A 171 9.50 -11.08 -0.93
C ALA A 171 10.34 -11.33 -2.19
N THR A 172 11.56 -11.84 -2.01
CA THR A 172 12.43 -12.26 -3.12
C THR A 172 11.79 -13.41 -3.87
N TYR A 173 11.35 -14.45 -3.17
CA TYR A 173 10.65 -15.57 -3.78
C TYR A 173 9.36 -15.12 -4.49
N HIS A 174 8.53 -14.30 -3.86
CA HIS A 174 7.29 -13.80 -4.46
C HIS A 174 7.54 -12.94 -5.70
N PHE A 175 8.62 -12.16 -5.73
CA PHE A 175 9.02 -11.39 -6.90
C PHE A 175 9.42 -12.29 -8.07
N GLU A 176 10.25 -13.30 -7.82
CA GLU A 176 10.67 -14.29 -8.83
C GLU A 176 9.47 -15.05 -9.44
N GLN A 177 8.44 -15.30 -8.64
CA GLN A 177 7.21 -15.95 -9.09
C GLN A 177 6.17 -14.99 -9.71
N GLY A 178 6.41 -13.68 -9.70
CA GLY A 178 5.45 -12.67 -10.18
C GLY A 178 4.20 -12.53 -9.31
N TRP A 179 4.25 -12.93 -8.03
CA TRP A 179 3.11 -12.93 -7.12
C TRP A 179 2.90 -11.58 -6.43
N ILE A 180 2.45 -10.59 -7.20
CA ILE A 180 2.28 -9.19 -6.75
C ILE A 180 1.43 -9.07 -5.48
N THR A 181 0.34 -9.83 -5.36
CA THR A 181 -0.53 -9.78 -4.17
C THR A 181 0.21 -10.19 -2.90
N LEU A 182 1.11 -11.16 -2.99
CA LEU A 182 1.93 -11.59 -1.85
C LEU A 182 3.05 -10.59 -1.57
N MET A 183 3.65 -9.99 -2.60
CA MET A 183 4.59 -8.87 -2.39
C MET A 183 3.95 -7.67 -1.68
N LYS A 184 2.70 -7.32 -2.02
CA LYS A 184 1.96 -6.28 -1.28
C LYS A 184 1.83 -6.62 0.20
N LYS A 185 1.60 -7.90 0.50
CA LYS A 185 1.52 -8.40 1.87
C LYS A 185 2.86 -8.31 2.58
N ASP A 186 3.96 -8.69 1.92
CA ASP A 186 5.31 -8.55 2.49
C ASP A 186 5.63 -7.09 2.82
N LEU A 187 5.32 -6.15 1.92
CA LEU A 187 5.49 -4.72 2.19
C LEU A 187 4.64 -4.27 3.37
N LYS A 188 3.37 -4.70 3.45
CA LYS A 188 2.49 -4.38 4.58
C LYS A 188 3.04 -4.91 5.90
N GLU A 189 3.56 -6.13 5.90
CA GLU A 189 4.20 -6.70 7.09
C GLU A 189 5.44 -5.88 7.50
N LEU A 190 6.28 -5.45 6.55
CA LEU A 190 7.42 -4.57 6.85
C LEU A 190 6.99 -3.21 7.41
N LEU A 191 5.96 -2.58 6.83
CA LEU A 191 5.41 -1.31 7.33
C LEU A 191 4.93 -1.44 8.78
N SER A 192 4.35 -2.59 9.15
CA SER A 192 3.93 -2.83 10.54
C SER A 192 5.09 -2.98 11.53
N LEU A 193 6.31 -3.23 11.05
CA LEU A 193 7.52 -3.36 11.89
C LEU A 193 8.30 -2.05 12.05
N ASP A 194 7.97 -1.03 11.25
CA ASP A 194 8.56 0.31 11.22
C ASP A 194 7.84 1.30 12.15
N ASN A 195 6.70 0.89 12.71
CA ASN A 195 5.91 1.64 13.69
C ASN A 195 6.31 1.32 15.13
#